data_AF-A0A0G3H3V3-F1
#
_entry.id   AF-A0A0G3H3V3-F1
#
_cell.length_a   1.000
_cell.length_b   1.000
_cell.length_c   1.000
_cell.angle_alpha   90.00
_cell.angle_beta   90.00
_cell.angle_gamma   90.00
#
_symmetry.space_group_name_H-M   'P 1'
#
loop_
_entity.id
_entity.type
_entity.pdbx_description
1 polymer ?
#
loop_
_entity_poly.entity_id
_entity_poly.type
_entity_poly.pdbx_seq_one_letter_code
_entity_poly.pdbx_strand_id
1 'polypeptide(L)'
;MVEVHFELTDECKVLATGERVFRIRAVRDIPERFVTAGEKGGFVSSTHTTDGKPRIGPTAWVSGDATVAGDARISGNALVYENACVFGSARVKGWARIGGNARVFDNTVVKNNARVRQNAEVSGQARVAGQAVVSESARVFGDAVIEGDARISGGSWVEGNAHVSGHAQLSGDAYVCDKARIAGSAYLMGDTAVSGEATVTDAAIIDGEINDHARITDGRMQDCCVEGNAQVSANLPDCAHLGEKMVVTHPEECVVFHPLGVEDCPVTVAKTTNGKIATIISYYANNSGNRLGKEQLIHQLQAQGLDELFEQQLQWAKNRVAKAQPVVEEEALDFRLTDETKTLSDGTVVYRIEATRDLPFFNVSKGDKGGWVPSTHNSQGIPRISDNSWLGDEAMLLDEAILTCEGRATGNVCMKGNAVVKEEGWVERSVTLTDNTEVIGGFVTGTVTIAGSSTVRGGVEIEAVGTLTDVRIRDNSDHRRFGPLFGTGIEVFLTRRAQGAQLSTRISGVWREGTLDEMVPENPILDQLNNRDWWETVGDQPLLVGQSPRVQALVLEEYAQLRELIVTVLKQWDS
;
A
#
# COMPACT_ATOMS: atom_id res chain seq x y z
N MET A 1 13.60 9.09 -59.89
CA MET A 1 12.37 9.27 -59.09
C MET A 1 11.93 7.90 -58.62
N VAL A 2 11.61 7.72 -57.34
CA VAL A 2 11.01 6.46 -56.87
C VAL A 2 9.57 6.45 -57.40
N GLU A 3 9.22 5.44 -58.18
CA GLU A 3 7.91 5.33 -58.82
C GLU A 3 6.81 5.09 -57.76
N VAL A 4 5.74 5.87 -57.81
CA VAL A 4 4.56 5.71 -56.96
C VAL A 4 3.71 4.56 -57.48
N HIS A 5 3.16 3.74 -56.58
CA HIS A 5 2.34 2.57 -56.94
C HIS A 5 0.82 2.84 -56.88
N PHE A 6 0.44 4.11 -56.84
CA PHE A 6 -0.95 4.56 -56.89
C PHE A 6 -1.10 5.83 -57.72
N GLU A 7 -2.30 6.06 -58.23
CA GLU A 7 -2.74 7.30 -58.88
C GLU A 7 -3.84 8.00 -58.06
N LEU A 8 -4.03 9.30 -58.28
CA LEU A 8 -5.15 10.07 -57.72
C LEU A 8 -6.32 10.03 -58.71
N THR A 9 -7.53 9.76 -58.23
CA THR A 9 -8.73 9.75 -59.06
C THR A 9 -9.52 11.07 -58.95
N ASP A 10 -10.55 11.25 -59.78
CA ASP A 10 -11.44 12.43 -59.72
C ASP A 10 -12.34 12.46 -58.47
N GLU A 11 -12.49 11.33 -57.77
CA GLU A 11 -13.25 11.25 -56.53
C GLU A 11 -12.47 11.96 -55.42
N CYS A 12 -13.03 13.03 -54.87
CA CYS A 12 -12.35 13.87 -53.90
C CYS A 12 -13.30 14.40 -52.82
N LYS A 13 -12.73 14.81 -51.69
CA LYS A 13 -13.45 15.49 -50.61
C LYS A 13 -12.60 16.62 -50.04
N VAL A 14 -13.24 17.57 -49.38
CA VAL A 14 -12.57 18.66 -48.65
C VAL A 14 -12.61 18.33 -47.17
N LEU A 15 -11.45 18.35 -46.53
CA LEU A 15 -11.32 18.11 -45.09
C LEU A 15 -11.73 19.36 -44.30
N ALA A 16 -11.97 19.19 -42.99
CA ALA A 16 -12.22 20.32 -42.10
C ALA A 16 -11.08 21.36 -42.07
N THR A 17 -9.86 20.96 -42.46
CA THR A 17 -8.71 21.85 -42.65
C THR A 17 -8.80 22.72 -43.91
N GLY A 18 -9.79 22.49 -44.77
CA GLY A 18 -9.91 23.10 -46.10
C GLY A 18 -9.06 22.42 -47.18
N GLU A 19 -8.22 21.44 -46.83
CA GLU A 19 -7.40 20.70 -47.78
C GLU A 19 -8.25 19.71 -48.60
N ARG A 20 -8.00 19.67 -49.92
CA ARG A 20 -8.66 18.72 -50.82
C ARG A 20 -7.86 17.43 -50.88
N VAL A 21 -8.54 16.30 -50.74
CA VAL A 21 -7.96 14.96 -50.85
C VAL A 21 -8.67 14.14 -51.92
N PHE A 22 -7.95 13.21 -52.54
CA PHE A 22 -8.39 12.42 -53.68
C PHE A 22 -8.30 10.94 -53.35
N ARG A 23 -9.31 10.17 -53.74
CA ARG A 23 -9.32 8.70 -53.63
C ARG A 23 -8.18 8.14 -54.48
N ILE A 24 -7.39 7.23 -53.92
CA ILE A 24 -6.30 6.58 -54.62
C ILE A 24 -6.76 5.31 -55.34
N ARG A 25 -6.05 4.94 -56.41
CA ARG A 25 -6.21 3.67 -57.11
C ARG A 25 -4.85 3.01 -57.30
N ALA A 26 -4.75 1.71 -57.06
CA ALA A 26 -3.52 0.96 -57.27
C ALA A 26 -3.18 0.90 -58.76
N VAL A 27 -1.93 1.19 -59.15
CA VAL A 27 -1.49 1.06 -60.56
C VAL A 27 -0.80 -0.28 -60.86
N ARG A 28 -0.56 -1.09 -59.82
CA ARG A 28 -0.03 -2.45 -59.90
C ARG A 28 -0.54 -3.28 -58.73
N ASP A 29 -0.38 -4.60 -58.82
CA ASP A 29 -0.64 -5.50 -57.71
C ASP A 29 0.31 -5.20 -56.53
N ILE A 30 -0.23 -5.31 -55.32
CA ILE A 30 0.50 -5.21 -54.05
C ILE A 30 0.14 -6.45 -53.22
N PRO A 31 0.75 -7.61 -53.52
CA PRO A 31 0.36 -8.89 -52.91
C PRO A 31 0.48 -8.91 -51.39
N GLU A 32 1.44 -8.18 -50.82
CA GLU A 32 1.64 -8.08 -49.36
C GLU A 32 0.45 -7.39 -48.66
N ARG A 33 -0.44 -6.76 -49.45
CA ARG A 33 -1.65 -6.06 -49.00
C ARG A 33 -2.94 -6.67 -49.51
N PHE A 34 -2.85 -7.74 -50.29
CA PHE A 34 -3.99 -8.32 -50.99
C PHE A 34 -4.73 -7.29 -51.86
N VAL A 35 -3.99 -6.34 -52.44
CA VAL A 35 -4.53 -5.29 -53.32
C VAL A 35 -4.18 -5.64 -54.77
N THR A 36 -5.19 -5.59 -55.63
CA THR A 36 -5.03 -5.80 -57.08
C THR A 36 -4.92 -4.49 -57.83
N ALA A 37 -4.25 -4.49 -58.98
CA ALA A 37 -4.18 -3.33 -59.87
C ALA A 37 -5.59 -2.85 -60.24
N GLY A 38 -5.83 -1.54 -60.13
CA GLY A 38 -7.12 -0.90 -60.38
C GLY A 38 -8.04 -0.78 -59.15
N GLU A 39 -7.69 -1.43 -58.04
CA GLU A 39 -8.47 -1.37 -56.80
C GLU A 39 -8.35 0.01 -56.12
N LYS A 40 -9.47 0.51 -55.57
CA LYS A 40 -9.52 1.79 -54.88
C LYS A 40 -9.04 1.66 -53.44
N GLY A 41 -8.12 2.52 -53.03
CA GLY A 41 -7.65 2.67 -51.65
C GLY A 41 -8.40 3.79 -50.92
N GLY A 42 -7.77 4.42 -49.92
CA GLY A 42 -8.31 5.61 -49.22
C GLY A 42 -8.04 6.92 -49.96
N PHE A 43 -7.98 8.03 -49.23
CA PHE A 43 -7.84 9.39 -49.77
C PHE A 43 -6.49 10.01 -49.42
N VAL A 44 -5.83 10.69 -50.36
CA VAL A 44 -4.62 11.46 -50.08
C VAL A 44 -4.61 12.83 -50.74
N SER A 45 -3.89 13.81 -50.18
CA SER A 45 -3.84 15.17 -50.76
C SER A 45 -2.90 15.31 -51.96
N SER A 46 -1.87 14.47 -52.06
CA SER A 46 -0.92 14.46 -53.17
C SER A 46 -0.17 13.12 -53.26
N THR A 47 0.51 12.88 -54.38
CA THR A 47 1.35 11.68 -54.56
C THR A 47 2.66 11.76 -53.77
N HIS A 48 3.19 12.95 -53.54
CA HIS A 48 4.48 13.20 -52.88
C HIS A 48 4.35 14.20 -51.73
N THR A 49 5.19 14.02 -50.72
CA THR A 49 5.42 15.02 -49.67
C THR A 49 6.22 16.20 -50.22
N THR A 50 6.27 17.28 -49.43
CA THR A 50 6.98 18.52 -49.77
C THR A 50 8.48 18.32 -50.01
N ASP A 51 9.09 17.34 -49.36
CA ASP A 51 10.48 16.92 -49.56
C ASP A 51 10.71 16.01 -50.79
N GLY A 52 9.68 15.86 -51.64
CA GLY A 52 9.75 15.11 -52.90
C GLY A 52 9.75 13.60 -52.73
N LYS A 53 9.48 13.07 -51.53
CA LYS A 53 9.35 11.62 -51.33
C LYS A 53 7.94 11.14 -51.62
N PRO A 54 7.74 9.89 -52.06
CA PRO A 54 6.41 9.30 -52.17
C PRO A 54 5.66 9.38 -50.83
N ARG A 55 4.43 9.88 -50.87
CA ARG A 55 3.53 9.98 -49.71
C ARG A 55 3.19 8.61 -49.16
N ILE A 56 2.98 7.65 -50.05
CA ILE A 56 2.83 6.23 -49.73
C ILE A 56 4.05 5.50 -50.29
N GLY A 57 4.85 4.94 -49.40
CA GLY A 57 6.05 4.16 -49.75
C GLY A 57 5.70 2.86 -50.47
N PRO A 58 6.69 2.19 -51.10
CA PRO A 58 6.49 1.13 -52.10
C PRO A 58 5.69 -0.09 -51.64
N THR A 59 5.66 -0.37 -50.33
CA THR A 59 4.94 -1.49 -49.73
C THR A 59 3.85 -1.06 -48.73
N ALA A 60 3.66 0.26 -48.57
CA ALA A 60 2.62 0.83 -47.72
C ALA A 60 1.30 0.91 -48.47
N TRP A 61 0.18 0.95 -47.74
CA TRP A 61 -1.12 1.15 -48.35
C TRP A 61 -2.06 1.97 -47.48
N VAL A 62 -3.01 2.63 -48.13
CA VAL A 62 -4.13 3.34 -47.50
C VAL A 62 -5.40 2.75 -48.09
N SER A 63 -6.30 2.20 -47.27
CA SER A 63 -7.55 1.56 -47.70
C SER A 63 -8.78 2.13 -47.00
N GLY A 64 -9.97 1.68 -47.41
CA GLY A 64 -11.23 2.18 -46.85
C GLY A 64 -11.44 3.67 -47.17
N ASP A 65 -11.95 4.42 -46.19
CA ASP A 65 -12.16 5.86 -46.27
C ASP A 65 -11.08 6.67 -45.55
N ALA A 66 -10.00 5.99 -45.18
CA ALA A 66 -8.87 6.58 -44.48
C ALA A 66 -8.26 7.71 -45.29
N THR A 67 -7.76 8.72 -44.61
CA THR A 67 -7.31 9.97 -45.22
C THR A 67 -5.87 10.27 -44.81
N VAL A 68 -5.00 10.58 -45.78
CA VAL A 68 -3.61 11.03 -45.54
C VAL A 68 -3.36 12.39 -46.20
N ALA A 69 -3.21 13.44 -45.40
CA ALA A 69 -3.15 14.82 -45.87
C ALA A 69 -1.93 15.59 -45.29
N GLY A 70 -1.83 16.89 -45.55
CA GLY A 70 -0.70 17.72 -45.13
C GLY A 70 0.62 17.24 -45.73
N ASP A 71 1.70 17.23 -44.96
CA ASP A 71 2.97 16.60 -45.32
C ASP A 71 3.09 15.14 -44.82
N ALA A 72 2.01 14.51 -44.32
CA ALA A 72 2.10 13.20 -43.70
C ALA A 72 2.55 12.10 -44.67
N ARG A 73 3.33 11.13 -44.18
CA ARG A 73 3.94 10.07 -45.00
C ARG A 73 3.76 8.69 -44.38
N ILE A 74 3.30 7.75 -45.21
CA ILE A 74 3.15 6.33 -44.88
C ILE A 74 4.25 5.56 -45.62
N SER A 75 5.02 4.72 -44.94
CA SER A 75 6.18 4.05 -45.55
C SER A 75 6.47 2.68 -44.95
N GLY A 76 7.38 1.91 -45.56
CA GLY A 76 7.56 0.50 -45.22
C GLY A 76 6.26 -0.30 -45.40
N ASN A 77 6.08 -1.33 -44.60
CA ASN A 77 4.87 -2.14 -44.52
C ASN A 77 3.76 -1.54 -43.62
N ALA A 78 3.64 -0.21 -43.54
CA ALA A 78 2.56 0.44 -42.79
C ALA A 78 1.20 0.39 -43.54
N LEU A 79 0.09 0.29 -42.80
CA LEU A 79 -1.27 0.28 -43.33
C LEU A 79 -2.14 1.29 -42.60
N VAL A 80 -2.84 2.13 -43.35
CA VAL A 80 -3.89 3.03 -42.82
C VAL A 80 -5.22 2.61 -43.44
N TYR A 81 -6.27 2.38 -42.64
CA TYR A 81 -7.50 1.76 -43.12
C TYR A 81 -8.74 2.25 -42.36
N GLU A 82 -9.92 1.79 -42.77
CA GLU A 82 -11.22 2.23 -42.23
C GLU A 82 -11.41 3.75 -42.39
N ASN A 83 -11.67 4.50 -41.32
CA ASN A 83 -11.92 5.95 -41.34
C ASN A 83 -10.74 6.76 -40.76
N ALA A 84 -9.58 6.13 -40.57
CA ALA A 84 -8.44 6.75 -39.90
C ALA A 84 -7.94 8.00 -40.66
N CYS A 85 -7.54 9.03 -39.93
CA CYS A 85 -7.08 10.29 -40.48
C CYS A 85 -5.63 10.55 -40.04
N VAL A 86 -4.72 10.66 -41.01
CA VAL A 86 -3.31 10.99 -40.81
C VAL A 86 -2.99 12.31 -41.49
N PHE A 87 -2.56 13.34 -40.77
CA PHE A 87 -2.31 14.66 -41.36
C PHE A 87 -1.14 15.40 -40.68
N GLY A 88 -0.92 16.67 -41.02
CA GLY A 88 0.26 17.41 -40.56
C GLY A 88 1.54 16.84 -41.18
N SER A 89 2.60 16.71 -40.40
CA SER A 89 3.89 16.14 -40.78
C SER A 89 4.07 14.67 -40.34
N ALA A 90 2.99 14.00 -39.94
CA ALA A 90 3.05 12.68 -39.30
C ALA A 90 3.79 11.64 -40.16
N ARG A 91 4.47 10.69 -39.51
CA ARG A 91 5.28 9.65 -40.15
C ARG A 91 4.83 8.27 -39.65
N VAL A 92 4.14 7.51 -40.50
CA VAL A 92 3.76 6.12 -40.23
C VAL A 92 4.71 5.21 -41.00
N LYS A 93 5.43 4.32 -40.32
CA LYS A 93 6.45 3.46 -40.94
C LYS A 93 6.55 2.06 -40.34
N GLY A 94 7.39 1.21 -40.93
CA GLY A 94 7.57 -0.16 -40.44
C GLY A 94 6.37 -1.02 -40.80
N TRP A 95 5.79 -1.73 -39.85
CA TRP A 95 4.58 -2.55 -39.97
C TRP A 95 3.36 -1.92 -39.26
N ALA A 96 3.41 -0.62 -38.99
CA ALA A 96 2.42 0.07 -38.18
C ALA A 96 1.02 0.03 -38.83
N ARG A 97 -0.02 -0.04 -38.00
CA ARG A 97 -1.42 -0.12 -38.44
C ARG A 97 -2.25 0.98 -37.80
N ILE A 98 -2.86 1.84 -38.62
CA ILE A 98 -3.77 2.90 -38.19
C ILE A 98 -5.16 2.58 -38.72
N GLY A 99 -6.15 2.39 -37.84
CA GLY A 99 -7.51 1.96 -38.22
C GLY A 99 -8.61 2.60 -37.39
N GLY A 100 -9.86 2.16 -37.55
CA GLY A 100 -11.03 2.77 -36.92
C GLY A 100 -11.25 4.20 -37.39
N ASN A 101 -11.59 5.08 -36.45
CA ASN A 101 -11.67 6.53 -36.62
C ASN A 101 -10.42 7.24 -36.06
N ALA A 102 -9.28 6.56 -35.97
CA ALA A 102 -8.11 7.07 -35.27
C ALA A 102 -7.55 8.32 -35.96
N ARG A 103 -7.05 9.27 -35.18
CA ARG A 103 -6.49 10.53 -35.67
C ARG A 103 -5.01 10.60 -35.31
N VAL A 104 -4.14 10.74 -36.30
CA VAL A 104 -2.69 10.84 -36.11
C VAL A 104 -2.18 12.08 -36.82
N PHE A 105 -1.68 13.09 -36.10
CA PHE A 105 -1.34 14.36 -36.72
C PHE A 105 -0.16 15.10 -36.11
N ASP A 106 0.03 16.35 -36.52
CA ASP A 106 1.21 17.17 -36.26
C ASP A 106 2.50 16.43 -36.68
N ASN A 107 3.51 16.34 -35.84
CA ASN A 107 4.80 15.75 -36.13
C ASN A 107 4.93 14.31 -35.58
N THR A 108 3.81 13.65 -35.28
CA THR A 108 3.75 12.30 -34.69
C THR A 108 4.51 11.25 -35.51
N VAL A 109 5.17 10.31 -34.83
CA VAL A 109 5.79 9.15 -35.47
C VAL A 109 5.18 7.84 -34.95
N VAL A 110 4.56 7.06 -35.84
CA VAL A 110 4.13 5.70 -35.55
C VAL A 110 5.00 4.72 -36.33
N LYS A 111 5.69 3.79 -35.67
CA LYS A 111 6.69 2.91 -36.32
C LYS A 111 6.65 1.48 -35.79
N ASN A 112 7.49 0.62 -36.39
CA ASN A 112 7.59 -0.81 -36.06
C ASN A 112 6.22 -1.47 -36.22
N ASN A 113 5.74 -2.28 -35.28
CA ASN A 113 4.46 -2.99 -35.36
C ASN A 113 3.31 -2.29 -34.58
N ALA A 114 3.50 -1.03 -34.21
CA ALA A 114 2.54 -0.27 -33.41
C ALA A 114 1.16 -0.17 -34.07
N ARG A 115 0.11 -0.11 -33.24
CA ARG A 115 -1.29 -0.02 -33.68
C ARG A 115 -1.98 1.17 -33.04
N VAL A 116 -2.63 2.01 -33.85
CA VAL A 116 -3.51 3.07 -33.38
C VAL A 116 -4.88 2.83 -33.99
N ARG A 117 -5.93 2.65 -33.20
CA ARG A 117 -7.23 2.19 -33.73
C ARG A 117 -8.42 2.77 -32.97
N GLN A 118 -9.63 2.47 -33.45
CA GLN A 118 -10.89 2.99 -32.90
C GLN A 118 -10.88 4.52 -32.89
N ASN A 119 -11.24 5.21 -31.81
CA ASN A 119 -11.31 6.68 -31.76
C ASN A 119 -10.05 7.33 -31.18
N ALA A 120 -8.93 6.59 -31.11
CA ALA A 120 -7.71 7.08 -30.49
C ALA A 120 -7.11 8.27 -31.23
N GLU A 121 -6.53 9.20 -30.47
CA GLU A 121 -5.90 10.41 -31.00
C GLU A 121 -4.42 10.47 -30.61
N VAL A 122 -3.54 10.70 -31.58
CA VAL A 122 -2.10 10.87 -31.37
C VAL A 122 -1.61 12.14 -32.09
N SER A 123 -1.01 13.08 -31.36
CA SER A 123 -0.65 14.39 -31.91
C SER A 123 0.63 14.99 -31.27
N GLY A 124 0.97 16.23 -31.63
CA GLY A 124 2.22 16.87 -31.20
C GLY A 124 3.47 16.24 -31.83
N GLN A 125 4.44 15.88 -31.01
CA GLN A 125 5.69 15.20 -31.36
C GLN A 125 5.71 13.74 -30.86
N ALA A 126 4.55 13.21 -30.48
CA ALA A 126 4.43 11.90 -29.85
C ALA A 126 4.98 10.77 -30.72
N ARG A 127 5.45 9.70 -30.06
CA ARG A 127 6.08 8.55 -30.72
C ARG A 127 5.47 7.25 -30.24
N VAL A 128 4.87 6.49 -31.14
CA VAL A 128 4.33 5.14 -30.85
C VAL A 128 5.14 4.09 -31.62
N ALA A 129 5.74 3.13 -30.92
CA ALA A 129 6.69 2.17 -31.50
C ALA A 129 6.56 0.77 -30.86
N GLY A 130 7.41 -0.16 -31.29
CA GLY A 130 7.36 -1.55 -30.82
C GLY A 130 6.14 -2.30 -31.34
N GLN A 131 5.43 -2.99 -30.45
CA GLN A 131 4.12 -3.62 -30.63
C GLN A 131 3.01 -2.84 -29.91
N ALA A 132 3.29 -1.61 -29.45
CA ALA A 132 2.36 -0.83 -28.64
C ALA A 132 1.01 -0.61 -29.33
N VAL A 133 -0.05 -0.57 -28.53
CA VAL A 133 -1.43 -0.38 -28.98
C VAL A 133 -2.04 0.84 -28.29
N VAL A 134 -2.52 1.80 -29.08
CA VAL A 134 -3.36 2.90 -28.61
C VAL A 134 -4.74 2.72 -29.22
N SER A 135 -5.79 2.66 -28.41
CA SER A 135 -7.12 2.32 -28.88
C SER A 135 -8.24 2.99 -28.07
N GLU A 136 -9.49 2.68 -28.41
CA GLU A 136 -10.70 3.28 -27.85
C GLU A 136 -10.69 4.81 -27.98
N SER A 137 -10.83 5.56 -26.89
CA SER A 137 -10.86 7.04 -26.91
C SER A 137 -9.57 7.66 -26.35
N ALA A 138 -8.50 6.85 -26.22
CA ALA A 138 -7.25 7.29 -25.62
C ALA A 138 -6.58 8.40 -26.42
N ARG A 139 -5.92 9.32 -25.72
CA ARG A 139 -5.24 10.49 -26.29
C ARG A 139 -3.77 10.51 -25.90
N VAL A 140 -2.89 10.62 -26.89
CA VAL A 140 -1.43 10.70 -26.68
C VAL A 140 -0.90 11.93 -27.40
N PHE A 141 -0.34 12.90 -26.68
CA PHE A 141 0.08 14.18 -27.28
C PHE A 141 1.35 14.74 -26.61
N GLY A 142 1.79 15.93 -27.03
CA GLY A 142 3.07 16.48 -26.58
C GLY A 142 4.27 15.71 -27.16
N ASP A 143 5.31 15.49 -26.36
CA ASP A 143 6.53 14.74 -26.68
C ASP A 143 6.47 13.28 -26.18
N ALA A 144 5.29 12.76 -25.83
CA ALA A 144 5.10 11.46 -25.20
C ALA A 144 5.60 10.28 -26.05
N VAL A 145 6.15 9.25 -25.38
CA VAL A 145 6.70 8.05 -26.01
C VAL A 145 5.99 6.80 -25.49
N ILE A 146 5.39 6.05 -26.42
CA ILE A 146 4.76 4.75 -26.15
C ILE A 146 5.51 3.66 -26.94
N GLU A 147 6.11 2.68 -26.25
CA GLU A 147 6.88 1.62 -26.91
C GLU A 147 6.78 0.26 -26.20
N GLY A 148 7.56 -0.73 -26.65
CA GLY A 148 7.42 -2.11 -26.18
C GLY A 148 6.09 -2.73 -26.62
N ASP A 149 5.43 -3.46 -25.73
CA ASP A 149 4.11 -4.09 -25.89
C ASP A 149 3.00 -3.32 -25.14
N ALA A 150 3.24 -2.04 -24.81
CA ALA A 150 2.35 -1.23 -23.99
C ALA A 150 0.96 -1.05 -24.62
N ARG A 151 -0.08 -0.95 -23.78
CA ARG A 151 -1.48 -0.81 -24.21
C ARG A 151 -2.16 0.39 -23.55
N ILE A 152 -2.63 1.33 -24.35
CA ILE A 152 -3.37 2.51 -23.89
C ILE A 152 -4.79 2.43 -24.47
N SER A 153 -5.80 2.38 -23.62
CA SER A 153 -7.23 2.26 -24.00
C SER A 153 -8.13 3.10 -23.08
N GLY A 154 -9.44 2.95 -23.15
CA GLY A 154 -10.38 3.80 -22.41
C GLY A 154 -10.39 5.25 -22.88
N GLY A 155 -10.65 6.16 -21.96
CA GLY A 155 -10.47 7.59 -22.07
C GLY A 155 -9.11 8.08 -21.56
N SER A 156 -8.08 7.22 -21.46
CA SER A 156 -6.77 7.59 -20.92
C SER A 156 -6.04 8.68 -21.72
N TRP A 157 -5.31 9.54 -21.02
CA TRP A 157 -4.57 10.69 -21.56
C TRP A 157 -3.09 10.55 -21.21
N VAL A 158 -2.22 10.67 -22.21
CA VAL A 158 -0.76 10.68 -22.02
C VAL A 158 -0.18 11.91 -22.71
N GLU A 159 0.49 12.79 -21.96
CA GLU A 159 1.00 14.06 -22.47
C GLU A 159 2.38 14.45 -21.92
N GLY A 160 2.87 15.64 -22.29
CA GLY A 160 4.20 16.10 -21.91
C GLY A 160 5.32 15.24 -22.52
N ASN A 161 6.35 14.97 -21.73
CA ASN A 161 7.49 14.09 -22.03
C ASN A 161 7.31 12.67 -21.43
N ALA A 162 6.08 12.23 -21.17
CA ALA A 162 5.82 10.95 -20.52
C ALA A 162 6.29 9.75 -21.37
N HIS A 163 6.74 8.67 -20.72
CA HIS A 163 7.26 7.46 -21.37
C HIS A 163 6.57 6.21 -20.85
N VAL A 164 5.77 5.54 -21.69
CA VAL A 164 5.12 4.26 -21.36
C VAL A 164 5.74 3.13 -22.18
N SER A 165 6.18 2.04 -21.53
CA SER A 165 6.95 0.97 -22.18
C SER A 165 6.72 -0.41 -21.54
N GLY A 166 7.37 -1.45 -22.06
CA GLY A 166 7.21 -2.82 -21.56
C GLY A 166 5.84 -3.42 -21.89
N HIS A 167 5.24 -4.13 -20.94
CA HIS A 167 3.87 -4.68 -21.01
C HIS A 167 2.84 -3.80 -20.27
N ALA A 168 3.18 -2.53 -19.98
CA ALA A 168 2.31 -1.63 -19.23
C ALA A 168 0.95 -1.43 -19.90
N GLN A 169 -0.12 -1.33 -19.12
CA GLN A 169 -1.46 -1.06 -19.63
C GLN A 169 -2.15 0.07 -18.88
N LEU A 170 -2.71 1.02 -19.63
CA LEU A 170 -3.51 2.15 -19.15
C LEU A 170 -4.93 2.00 -19.71
N SER A 171 -5.93 2.16 -18.86
CA SER A 171 -7.35 2.07 -19.22
C SER A 171 -8.22 2.93 -18.28
N GLY A 172 -9.53 3.00 -18.53
CA GLY A 172 -10.39 3.97 -17.83
C GLY A 172 -10.04 5.39 -18.26
N ASP A 173 -9.99 6.33 -17.33
CA ASP A 173 -9.66 7.75 -17.56
C ASP A 173 -8.26 8.12 -17.04
N ALA A 174 -7.34 7.14 -17.01
CA ALA A 174 -5.98 7.35 -16.50
C ALA A 174 -5.22 8.48 -17.22
N TYR A 175 -4.62 9.39 -16.46
CA TYR A 175 -3.89 10.57 -16.91
C TYR A 175 -2.39 10.45 -16.59
N VAL A 176 -1.50 10.58 -17.58
CA VAL A 176 -0.05 10.52 -17.38
C VAL A 176 0.60 11.71 -18.07
N CYS A 177 1.37 12.53 -17.35
CA CYS A 177 1.94 13.76 -17.91
C CYS A 177 3.39 14.04 -17.47
N ASP A 178 3.90 15.21 -17.85
CA ASP A 178 5.26 15.69 -17.58
C ASP A 178 6.37 14.70 -17.97
N LYS A 179 7.23 14.25 -17.05
CA LYS A 179 8.35 13.33 -17.34
C LYS A 179 8.10 11.92 -16.78
N ALA A 180 6.85 11.57 -16.49
CA ALA A 180 6.49 10.30 -15.88
C ALA A 180 6.92 9.10 -16.75
N ARG A 181 7.41 8.03 -16.13
CA ARG A 181 7.90 6.81 -16.77
C ARG A 181 7.12 5.60 -16.27
N ILE A 182 6.37 4.94 -17.12
CA ILE A 182 5.65 3.70 -16.81
C ILE A 182 6.29 2.55 -17.60
N ALA A 183 6.71 1.48 -16.93
CA ALA A 183 7.40 0.36 -17.56
C ALA A 183 7.07 -0.98 -16.90
N GLY A 184 7.63 -2.09 -17.41
CA GLY A 184 7.37 -3.42 -16.87
C GLY A 184 5.94 -3.88 -17.15
N SER A 185 5.29 -4.53 -16.18
CA SER A 185 3.93 -5.08 -16.30
C SER A 185 2.87 -4.21 -15.60
N ALA A 186 3.14 -2.90 -15.43
CA ALA A 186 2.29 -1.97 -14.69
C ALA A 186 0.84 -1.88 -15.24
N TYR A 187 -0.14 -1.75 -14.35
CA TYR A 187 -1.56 -1.64 -14.71
C TYR A 187 -2.22 -0.42 -14.06
N LEU A 188 -2.66 0.54 -14.87
CA LEU A 188 -3.33 1.77 -14.45
C LEU A 188 -4.77 1.76 -14.97
N MET A 189 -5.73 2.05 -14.09
CA MET A 189 -7.17 2.03 -14.38
C MET A 189 -7.89 3.22 -13.74
N GLY A 190 -9.17 3.42 -14.10
CA GLY A 190 -10.02 4.43 -13.45
C GLY A 190 -9.51 5.86 -13.63
N ASP A 191 -9.81 6.71 -12.64
CA ASP A 191 -9.42 8.14 -12.59
C ASP A 191 -8.00 8.30 -12.00
N THR A 192 -7.02 7.55 -12.52
CA THR A 192 -5.63 7.58 -12.00
C THR A 192 -4.79 8.64 -12.71
N ALA A 193 -4.25 9.64 -12.00
CA ALA A 193 -3.22 10.55 -12.54
C ALA A 193 -1.79 10.14 -12.15
N VAL A 194 -0.81 10.38 -13.03
CA VAL A 194 0.63 10.25 -12.76
C VAL A 194 1.37 11.43 -13.42
N SER A 195 2.00 12.31 -12.64
CA SER A 195 2.70 13.50 -13.16
C SER A 195 4.15 13.61 -12.68
N GLY A 196 4.86 14.68 -13.07
CA GLY A 196 6.24 14.94 -12.66
C GLY A 196 7.33 14.00 -13.18
N GLU A 197 8.34 13.69 -12.35
CA GLU A 197 9.46 12.76 -12.72
C GLU A 197 9.18 11.32 -12.27
N ALA A 198 7.91 10.93 -12.25
CA ALA A 198 7.48 9.64 -11.72
C ALA A 198 8.09 8.44 -12.46
N THR A 199 8.31 7.29 -11.80
CA THR A 199 8.79 6.05 -12.44
C THR A 199 8.06 4.84 -11.88
N VAL A 200 7.08 4.25 -12.57
CA VAL A 200 6.35 3.04 -12.14
C VAL A 200 6.90 1.80 -12.85
N THR A 201 7.43 0.82 -12.09
CA THR A 201 7.93 -0.45 -12.64
C THR A 201 7.46 -1.67 -11.83
N ASP A 202 7.59 -2.85 -12.45
CA ASP A 202 7.34 -4.17 -11.86
C ASP A 202 5.90 -4.38 -11.34
N ALA A 203 5.65 -5.02 -10.19
CA ALA A 203 4.34 -5.63 -9.89
C ALA A 203 3.19 -4.71 -9.38
N ALA A 204 3.15 -3.40 -9.71
CA ALA A 204 2.21 -2.43 -9.12
C ALA A 204 0.76 -2.42 -9.70
N ILE A 205 -0.24 -2.17 -8.82
CA ILE A 205 -1.67 -1.87 -9.11
C ILE A 205 -2.04 -0.61 -8.31
N ILE A 206 -2.61 0.47 -8.89
CA ILE A 206 -2.99 1.72 -8.18
C ILE A 206 -4.29 2.31 -8.75
N ASP A 207 -5.14 2.87 -7.87
CA ASP A 207 -6.50 3.37 -8.16
C ASP A 207 -6.69 4.78 -7.52
N GLY A 208 -6.33 5.85 -8.26
CA GLY A 208 -6.37 7.30 -7.91
C GLY A 208 -5.01 8.08 -8.01
N GLU A 209 -5.02 9.44 -7.99
CA GLU A 209 -3.95 10.34 -8.55
C GLU A 209 -2.61 10.44 -7.80
N ILE A 210 -1.42 10.25 -8.44
CA ILE A 210 0.00 10.41 -7.97
C ILE A 210 0.74 11.63 -8.65
N ASN A 211 1.39 12.58 -7.96
CA ASN A 211 2.07 13.79 -8.56
C ASN A 211 3.62 13.87 -8.39
N ASP A 212 4.29 14.99 -8.80
CA ASP A 212 5.75 15.37 -8.97
C ASP A 212 6.90 14.29 -9.06
N HIS A 213 8.16 14.50 -8.57
CA HIS A 213 9.34 13.58 -8.65
C HIS A 213 9.20 12.11 -8.07
N ALA A 214 8.29 11.29 -8.60
CA ALA A 214 7.80 10.05 -7.96
C ALA A 214 8.19 8.60 -8.48
N ARG A 215 9.30 7.92 -8.09
CA ARG A 215 9.71 6.48 -8.49
C ARG A 215 9.19 5.20 -7.74
N ILE A 216 8.26 4.42 -8.25
CA ILE A 216 7.74 3.15 -7.72
C ILE A 216 8.46 1.82 -8.17
N THR A 217 9.00 0.95 -7.27
CA THR A 217 9.68 -0.37 -7.52
C THR A 217 9.43 -1.54 -6.47
N ASP A 218 8.27 -2.25 -6.45
CA ASP A 218 7.89 -3.53 -5.73
C ASP A 218 6.40 -3.61 -5.27
N GLY A 219 5.53 -2.64 -5.63
CA GLY A 219 4.14 -2.37 -5.13
C GLY A 219 2.98 -3.40 -5.26
N ARG A 220 1.95 -3.34 -4.39
CA ARG A 220 0.51 -3.65 -4.69
C ARG A 220 -0.39 -2.64 -3.95
N MET A 221 -1.37 -1.98 -4.60
CA MET A 221 -2.19 -0.91 -3.99
C MET A 221 -3.70 -1.00 -4.28
N GLN A 222 -4.49 -0.27 -3.46
CA GLN A 222 -5.95 -0.04 -3.61
C GLN A 222 -6.36 1.26 -2.87
N ASP A 223 -7.24 2.06 -3.49
CA ASP A 223 -7.84 3.34 -3.01
C ASP A 223 -6.86 4.48 -2.62
N CYS A 224 -5.91 4.86 -3.50
CA CYS A 224 -4.86 5.85 -3.21
C CYS A 224 -4.84 7.04 -4.19
N CYS A 225 -4.43 8.22 -3.71
CA CYS A 225 -3.99 9.40 -4.45
C CYS A 225 -2.67 9.91 -3.79
N VAL A 226 -1.55 9.99 -4.52
CA VAL A 226 -0.25 10.57 -4.14
C VAL A 226 0.00 11.90 -4.87
N GLU A 227 0.85 12.78 -4.36
CA GLU A 227 1.18 14.04 -5.03
C GLU A 227 2.67 14.35 -4.84
N GLY A 228 3.31 15.19 -5.66
CA GLY A 228 4.66 15.67 -5.37
C GLY A 228 5.82 14.66 -5.57
N ASN A 229 7.00 14.97 -5.04
CA ASN A 229 8.26 14.27 -5.35
C ASN A 229 8.44 12.77 -4.91
N ALA A 230 7.56 11.80 -5.24
CA ALA A 230 7.39 10.51 -4.49
C ALA A 230 7.64 9.09 -5.11
N GLN A 231 8.80 8.48 -4.80
CA GLN A 231 9.19 7.10 -5.15
C GLN A 231 8.47 5.95 -4.36
N VAL A 232 7.96 4.82 -4.93
CA VAL A 232 7.30 3.66 -4.24
C VAL A 232 7.76 2.20 -4.57
N SER A 233 8.63 1.59 -3.78
CA SER A 233 8.95 0.16 -3.80
C SER A 233 8.18 -0.70 -2.78
N ALA A 234 7.10 -1.46 -3.08
CA ALA A 234 6.28 -2.07 -1.99
C ALA A 234 5.61 -3.47 -2.17
N ASN A 235 6.23 -4.53 -1.66
CA ASN A 235 5.49 -5.73 -1.22
C ASN A 235 4.37 -5.30 -0.24
N LEU A 236 3.17 -5.91 -0.26
CA LEU A 236 2.35 -5.88 0.97
C LEU A 236 3.22 -6.54 2.04
N PRO A 237 3.51 -5.89 3.17
CA PRO A 237 4.36 -6.52 4.18
C PRO A 237 3.69 -7.80 4.63
N ASP A 238 4.50 -8.80 4.94
CA ASP A 238 4.02 -9.92 5.72
C ASP A 238 3.32 -9.34 6.96
N CYS A 239 2.04 -9.70 7.17
CA CYS A 239 1.16 -9.25 8.27
C CYS A 239 0.50 -7.86 8.15
N ALA A 240 -0.24 -7.59 7.07
CA ALA A 240 -1.15 -6.44 6.97
C ALA A 240 -2.48 -6.65 7.73
N HIS A 241 -2.94 -5.67 8.52
CA HIS A 241 -4.22 -5.74 9.26
C HIS A 241 -5.35 -5.01 8.53
N LEU A 242 -6.40 -5.74 8.20
CA LEU A 242 -7.60 -5.22 7.53
C LEU A 242 -8.78 -5.21 8.52
N GLY A 243 -8.95 -4.11 9.26
CA GLY A 243 -10.00 -3.98 10.29
C GLY A 243 -9.76 -4.84 11.55
N GLU A 244 -10.64 -4.72 12.55
CA GLU A 244 -10.38 -5.14 13.95
C GLU A 244 -10.04 -6.63 14.19
N LYS A 245 -10.11 -7.54 13.20
CA LYS A 245 -9.88 -9.00 13.39
C LYS A 245 -9.26 -9.77 12.21
N MET A 246 -8.72 -9.09 11.19
CA MET A 246 -8.11 -9.77 10.03
C MET A 246 -6.62 -9.49 9.92
N VAL A 247 -5.86 -10.55 9.66
CA VAL A 247 -4.41 -10.51 9.44
C VAL A 247 -4.15 -11.22 8.14
N VAL A 248 -3.51 -10.54 7.20
CA VAL A 248 -3.05 -11.10 5.93
C VAL A 248 -1.55 -11.25 6.04
N THR A 249 -1.08 -12.48 6.20
CA THR A 249 0.36 -12.75 6.28
C THR A 249 0.98 -12.87 4.89
N HIS A 250 0.21 -13.33 3.91
CA HIS A 250 0.65 -13.48 2.53
C HIS A 250 -0.42 -13.01 1.52
N PRO A 251 -0.05 -12.48 0.33
CA PRO A 251 -0.98 -11.87 -0.64
C PRO A 251 -2.10 -12.78 -1.16
N GLU A 252 -1.94 -14.09 -1.09
CA GLU A 252 -2.91 -15.11 -1.49
C GLU A 252 -4.02 -15.36 -0.46
N GLU A 253 -3.91 -14.79 0.75
CA GLU A 253 -4.85 -14.97 1.85
C GLU A 253 -6.00 -13.94 1.89
N CYS A 254 -6.08 -13.05 0.88
CA CYS A 254 -7.08 -11.99 0.79
C CYS A 254 -7.64 -11.86 -0.64
N VAL A 255 -8.97 -11.68 -0.75
CA VAL A 255 -9.69 -11.42 -2.00
C VAL A 255 -10.70 -10.30 -1.77
N VAL A 256 -10.64 -9.23 -2.58
CA VAL A 256 -11.60 -8.11 -2.55
C VAL A 256 -12.37 -8.05 -3.88
N PHE A 257 -13.69 -7.86 -3.83
CA PHE A 257 -14.55 -7.76 -5.02
C PHE A 257 -15.78 -6.86 -4.80
N HIS A 258 -16.43 -6.42 -5.88
CA HIS A 258 -17.65 -5.59 -5.83
C HIS A 258 -18.87 -6.36 -6.37
N PRO A 259 -20.02 -6.42 -5.66
CA PRO A 259 -21.24 -7.06 -6.12
C PRO A 259 -21.85 -6.30 -7.29
N LEU A 260 -22.31 -7.03 -8.31
CA LEU A 260 -23.00 -6.44 -9.45
C LEU A 260 -24.35 -5.83 -9.00
N GLY A 261 -24.67 -4.63 -9.48
CA GLY A 261 -25.93 -3.93 -9.20
C GLY A 261 -25.92 -2.99 -8.00
N VAL A 262 -24.77 -2.78 -7.35
CA VAL A 262 -24.60 -1.91 -6.18
C VAL A 262 -23.33 -1.07 -6.31
N GLU A 263 -23.48 0.26 -6.33
CA GLU A 263 -22.36 1.22 -6.36
C GLU A 263 -21.66 1.30 -4.99
N ASP A 264 -20.35 1.49 -5.00
CA ASP A 264 -19.50 1.76 -3.82
C ASP A 264 -19.60 0.75 -2.66
N CYS A 265 -19.86 -0.54 -2.96
CA CYS A 265 -19.98 -1.60 -1.95
C CYS A 265 -18.87 -2.67 -2.10
N PRO A 266 -17.64 -2.44 -1.57
CA PRO A 266 -16.59 -3.45 -1.58
C PRO A 266 -16.87 -4.59 -0.60
N VAL A 267 -16.66 -5.83 -1.06
CA VAL A 267 -16.72 -7.06 -0.28
C VAL A 267 -15.33 -7.68 -0.18
N THR A 268 -14.82 -7.77 1.03
CA THR A 268 -13.49 -8.32 1.34
C THR A 268 -13.64 -9.71 1.97
N VAL A 269 -12.89 -10.70 1.49
CA VAL A 269 -12.79 -12.05 2.04
C VAL A 269 -11.34 -12.33 2.41
N ALA A 270 -11.07 -12.57 3.69
CA ALA A 270 -9.71 -12.85 4.17
C ALA A 270 -9.73 -13.83 5.34
N LYS A 271 -8.56 -14.39 5.68
CA LYS A 271 -8.39 -15.15 6.92
C LYS A 271 -8.38 -14.20 8.13
N THR A 272 -9.06 -14.58 9.19
CA THR A 272 -8.98 -13.92 10.50
C THR A 272 -7.80 -14.46 11.29
N THR A 273 -7.43 -13.78 12.36
CA THR A 273 -6.36 -14.17 13.30
C THR A 273 -6.44 -15.60 13.85
N ASN A 274 -7.62 -16.22 13.78
CA ASN A 274 -7.86 -17.62 14.19
C ASN A 274 -7.99 -18.60 13.01
N GLY A 275 -7.54 -18.24 11.81
CA GLY A 275 -7.52 -19.09 10.62
C GLY A 275 -8.88 -19.30 9.96
N LYS A 276 -9.95 -18.62 10.41
CA LYS A 276 -11.28 -18.70 9.78
C LYS A 276 -11.37 -17.73 8.61
N ILE A 277 -12.07 -18.13 7.55
CA ILE A 277 -12.37 -17.22 6.44
C ILE A 277 -13.54 -16.34 6.85
N ALA A 278 -13.36 -15.03 6.82
CA ALA A 278 -14.41 -14.07 7.11
C ALA A 278 -14.62 -13.09 5.95
N THR A 279 -15.80 -12.47 5.94
CA THR A 279 -16.25 -11.58 4.88
C THR A 279 -16.65 -10.25 5.51
N ILE A 280 -16.03 -9.16 5.06
CA ILE A 280 -16.39 -7.78 5.41
C ILE A 280 -17.14 -7.17 4.24
N ILE A 281 -18.23 -6.48 4.55
CA ILE A 281 -18.98 -5.65 3.61
C ILE A 281 -19.01 -4.27 4.24
N SER A 282 -18.34 -3.31 3.62
CA SER A 282 -18.32 -1.93 4.09
C SER A 282 -19.69 -1.28 3.95
N TYR A 283 -19.97 -0.26 4.77
CA TYR A 283 -21.16 0.56 4.57
C TYR A 283 -21.04 1.34 3.27
N TYR A 284 -22.09 1.33 2.45
CA TYR A 284 -22.15 2.03 1.16
C TYR A 284 -23.34 2.98 1.12
N ALA A 285 -23.27 4.01 0.28
CA ALA A 285 -24.35 4.98 0.10
C ALA A 285 -25.25 4.53 -1.05
N ASN A 286 -26.57 4.62 -0.87
CA ASN A 286 -27.47 4.56 -2.03
C ASN A 286 -27.52 5.90 -2.77
N ASN A 287 -28.20 5.95 -3.91
CA ASN A 287 -28.37 7.16 -4.73
C ASN A 287 -29.10 8.32 -4.01
N SER A 288 -29.54 8.12 -2.76
CA SER A 288 -30.12 9.12 -1.88
C SER A 288 -29.21 9.52 -0.69
N GLY A 289 -27.98 9.00 -0.63
CA GLY A 289 -26.99 9.30 0.42
C GLY A 289 -27.19 8.54 1.74
N ASN A 290 -28.10 7.57 1.79
CA ASN A 290 -28.34 6.79 3.02
C ASN A 290 -27.33 5.65 3.16
N ARG A 291 -26.80 5.48 4.37
CA ARG A 291 -25.82 4.44 4.71
C ARG A 291 -26.51 3.08 4.86
N LEU A 292 -26.21 2.15 3.98
CA LEU A 292 -26.79 0.80 3.96
C LEU A 292 -25.78 -0.26 4.42
N GLY A 293 -26.27 -1.33 5.04
CA GLY A 293 -25.46 -2.42 5.57
C GLY A 293 -25.70 -3.76 4.88
N LYS A 294 -25.06 -4.81 5.41
CA LYS A 294 -25.07 -6.17 4.85
C LYS A 294 -26.47 -6.76 4.62
N GLU A 295 -27.42 -6.52 5.51
CA GLU A 295 -28.78 -7.07 5.38
C GLU A 295 -29.57 -6.38 4.25
N GLN A 296 -29.39 -5.06 4.09
CA GLN A 296 -30.03 -4.31 3.01
C GLN A 296 -29.42 -4.63 1.64
N LEU A 297 -28.12 -4.96 1.58
CA LEU A 297 -27.46 -5.45 0.38
C LEU A 297 -28.13 -6.73 -0.14
N ILE A 298 -28.32 -7.72 0.73
CA ILE A 298 -28.93 -9.00 0.36
C ILE A 298 -30.35 -8.77 -0.17
N HIS A 299 -31.14 -7.93 0.49
CA HIS A 299 -32.49 -7.61 0.05
C HIS A 299 -32.52 -6.86 -1.29
N GLN A 300 -31.55 -5.97 -1.55
CA GLN A 300 -31.42 -5.28 -2.84
C GLN A 300 -31.05 -6.24 -3.97
N LEU A 301 -30.08 -7.13 -3.73
CA LEU A 301 -29.67 -8.13 -4.70
C LEU A 301 -30.81 -9.11 -5.01
N GLN A 302 -31.59 -9.52 -4.00
CA GLN A 302 -32.80 -10.33 -4.19
C GLN A 302 -33.87 -9.61 -5.02
N ALA A 303 -34.11 -8.32 -4.75
CA ALA A 303 -35.06 -7.52 -5.52
C ALA A 303 -34.63 -7.33 -6.99
N GLN A 304 -33.33 -7.41 -7.27
CA GLN A 304 -32.76 -7.33 -8.63
C GLN A 304 -32.54 -8.71 -9.28
N GLY A 305 -32.78 -9.81 -8.57
CA GLY A 305 -32.51 -11.18 -9.05
C GLY A 305 -31.02 -11.50 -9.22
N LEU A 306 -30.14 -10.86 -8.45
CA LEU A 306 -28.68 -11.01 -8.50
C LEU A 306 -28.09 -11.75 -7.28
N ASP A 307 -28.94 -12.24 -6.39
CA ASP A 307 -28.57 -12.92 -5.14
C ASP A 307 -27.86 -14.25 -5.37
N GLU A 308 -28.31 -15.07 -6.33
CA GLU A 308 -27.61 -16.31 -6.70
C GLU A 308 -26.19 -16.05 -7.25
N LEU A 309 -26.03 -14.98 -8.03
CA LEU A 309 -24.73 -14.61 -8.63
C LEU A 309 -23.76 -14.11 -7.57
N PHE A 310 -24.24 -13.31 -6.62
CA PHE A 310 -23.46 -12.83 -5.49
C PHE A 310 -22.99 -13.97 -4.59
N GLU A 311 -23.86 -14.94 -4.28
CA GLU A 311 -23.47 -16.12 -3.49
C GLU A 311 -22.41 -16.98 -4.20
N GLN A 312 -22.49 -17.11 -5.52
CA GLN A 312 -21.45 -17.82 -6.31
C GLN A 312 -20.09 -17.11 -6.25
N GLN A 313 -20.08 -15.78 -6.38
CA GLN A 313 -18.85 -14.97 -6.27
C GLN A 313 -18.24 -15.06 -4.86
N LEU A 314 -19.08 -14.98 -3.83
CA LEU A 314 -18.67 -15.11 -2.45
C LEU A 314 -18.08 -16.49 -2.15
N GLN A 315 -18.69 -17.56 -2.68
CA GLN A 315 -18.20 -18.92 -2.50
C GLN A 315 -16.88 -19.15 -3.26
N TRP A 316 -16.72 -18.56 -4.45
CA TRP A 316 -15.46 -18.60 -5.19
C TRP A 316 -14.32 -17.92 -4.43
N ALA A 317 -14.57 -16.73 -3.87
CA ALA A 317 -13.58 -15.98 -3.08
C ALA A 317 -13.15 -16.78 -1.84
N LYS A 318 -14.11 -17.38 -1.11
CA LYS A 318 -13.83 -18.28 0.01
C LYS A 318 -12.98 -19.49 -0.41
N ASN A 319 -13.29 -20.12 -1.54
CA ASN A 319 -12.54 -21.27 -2.05
C ASN A 319 -11.11 -20.90 -2.48
N ARG A 320 -10.90 -19.68 -3.00
CA ARG A 320 -9.58 -19.15 -3.39
C ARG A 320 -8.68 -18.98 -2.16
N VAL A 321 -9.20 -18.29 -1.13
CA VAL A 321 -8.52 -18.09 0.16
C VAL A 321 -8.28 -19.43 0.89
N ALA A 322 -9.17 -20.41 0.72
CA ALA A 322 -8.99 -21.76 1.27
C ALA A 322 -7.90 -22.60 0.55
N LYS A 323 -7.64 -22.31 -0.73
CA LYS A 323 -6.63 -23.03 -1.55
C LYS A 323 -5.22 -22.44 -1.46
N ALA A 324 -5.08 -21.26 -0.87
CA ALA A 324 -3.80 -20.69 -0.47
C ALA A 324 -3.21 -21.50 0.70
N GLN A 325 -2.57 -22.62 0.38
CA GLN A 325 -1.61 -23.31 1.22
C GLN A 325 -0.21 -23.03 0.66
N PRO A 326 0.80 -22.77 1.52
CA PRO A 326 2.13 -22.43 1.07
C PRO A 326 2.80 -23.66 0.43
N VAL A 327 3.44 -23.45 -0.72
CA VAL A 327 4.56 -24.30 -1.15
C VAL A 327 5.78 -23.72 -0.44
N VAL A 328 6.21 -24.36 0.63
CA VAL A 328 7.40 -23.98 1.40
C VAL A 328 8.63 -24.32 0.55
N GLU A 329 9.19 -23.35 -0.16
CA GLU A 329 10.65 -23.32 -0.33
C GLU A 329 11.17 -22.69 0.98
N GLU A 330 11.89 -23.48 1.78
CA GLU A 330 12.42 -23.05 3.08
C GLU A 330 13.39 -21.87 2.88
N GLU A 331 12.89 -20.63 2.98
CA GLU A 331 13.75 -19.50 3.25
C GLU A 331 14.46 -19.75 4.58
N ALA A 332 15.79 -19.68 4.55
CA ALA A 332 16.60 -20.00 5.71
C ALA A 332 16.32 -18.98 6.82
N LEU A 333 15.83 -19.47 7.97
CA LEU A 333 15.58 -18.64 9.14
C LEU A 333 16.83 -17.88 9.58
N ASP A 334 16.63 -16.65 10.07
CA ASP A 334 17.68 -15.76 10.59
C ASP A 334 18.31 -16.26 11.89
N PHE A 335 17.75 -17.33 12.47
CA PHE A 335 18.23 -17.97 13.68
C PHE A 335 18.12 -19.49 13.60
N ARG A 336 18.87 -20.16 14.46
CA ARG A 336 18.76 -21.60 14.74
C ARG A 336 18.63 -21.85 16.24
N LEU A 337 18.01 -22.96 16.60
CA LEU A 337 18.01 -23.43 18.00
C LEU A 337 19.37 -24.04 18.33
N THR A 338 19.78 -23.87 19.57
CA THR A 338 21.02 -24.44 20.09
C THR A 338 20.70 -25.54 21.10
N ASP A 339 21.71 -26.29 21.54
CA ASP A 339 21.55 -27.35 22.55
C ASP A 339 21.35 -26.79 23.98
N GLU A 340 21.50 -25.47 24.17
CA GLU A 340 21.28 -24.82 25.46
C GLU A 340 19.78 -24.68 25.72
N THR A 341 19.30 -25.29 26.81
CA THR A 341 17.88 -25.39 27.13
C THR A 341 17.57 -25.02 28.58
N LYS A 342 16.34 -24.58 28.82
CA LYS A 342 15.75 -24.45 30.16
C LYS A 342 14.31 -24.96 30.17
N THR A 343 13.88 -25.51 31.30
CA THR A 343 12.49 -25.94 31.52
C THR A 343 11.77 -24.91 32.37
N LEU A 344 10.69 -24.36 31.83
CA LEU A 344 9.82 -23.41 32.52
C LEU A 344 8.95 -24.14 33.56
N SER A 345 8.33 -23.38 34.46
CA SER A 345 7.54 -23.93 35.57
C SER A 345 6.32 -24.75 35.13
N ASP A 346 5.83 -24.51 33.92
CA ASP A 346 4.72 -25.25 33.30
C ASP A 346 5.19 -26.53 32.56
N GLY A 347 6.49 -26.83 32.58
CA GLY A 347 7.10 -27.96 31.89
C GLY A 347 7.56 -27.67 30.45
N THR A 348 7.31 -26.46 29.93
CA THR A 348 7.74 -26.07 28.58
C THR A 348 9.27 -26.00 28.51
N VAL A 349 9.86 -26.71 27.55
CA VAL A 349 11.29 -26.61 27.27
C VAL A 349 11.51 -25.52 26.23
N VAL A 350 12.43 -24.58 26.51
CA VAL A 350 12.84 -23.55 25.56
C VAL A 350 14.34 -23.65 25.29
N TYR A 351 14.73 -23.29 24.07
CA TYR A 351 16.07 -23.37 23.52
C TYR A 351 16.62 -21.98 23.30
N ARG A 352 17.89 -21.78 23.61
CA ARG A 352 18.60 -20.53 23.29
C ARG A 352 18.75 -20.44 21.78
N ILE A 353 18.46 -19.28 21.20
CA ILE A 353 18.66 -19.05 19.77
C ILE A 353 20.08 -18.58 19.45
N GLU A 354 20.50 -18.80 18.22
CA GLU A 354 21.76 -18.29 17.66
C GLU A 354 21.53 -17.73 16.26
N ALA A 355 22.10 -16.55 15.97
CA ALA A 355 21.99 -15.91 14.67
C ALA A 355 22.68 -16.73 13.55
N THR A 356 22.00 -16.92 12.42
CA THR A 356 22.54 -17.67 11.26
C THR A 356 23.25 -16.77 10.25
N ARG A 357 23.03 -15.45 10.35
CA ARG A 357 23.67 -14.39 9.54
C ARG A 357 23.84 -13.11 10.38
N ASP A 358 24.54 -12.13 9.82
CA ASP A 358 24.68 -10.81 10.43
C ASP A 358 23.35 -10.05 10.35
N LEU A 359 22.96 -9.40 11.44
CA LEU A 359 21.83 -8.46 11.53
C LEU A 359 22.36 -7.09 11.98
N PRO A 360 22.90 -6.28 11.05
CA PRO A 360 23.57 -5.01 11.37
C PRO A 360 22.66 -4.01 12.11
N PHE A 361 21.36 -4.02 11.81
CA PHE A 361 20.38 -3.13 12.45
C PHE A 361 20.33 -3.28 13.97
N PHE A 362 20.52 -4.50 14.49
CA PHE A 362 20.56 -4.78 15.93
C PHE A 362 21.97 -4.91 16.50
N ASN A 363 23.01 -4.68 15.69
CA ASN A 363 24.40 -4.94 16.04
C ASN A 363 24.62 -6.40 16.50
N VAL A 364 24.05 -7.34 15.75
CA VAL A 364 24.17 -8.79 15.99
C VAL A 364 24.97 -9.40 14.86
N SER A 365 26.02 -10.14 15.21
CA SER A 365 26.85 -10.88 14.27
C SER A 365 26.37 -12.33 14.16
N LYS A 366 26.65 -12.97 13.03
CA LYS A 366 26.42 -14.40 12.85
C LYS A 366 27.09 -15.19 13.98
N GLY A 367 26.32 -16.08 14.62
CA GLY A 367 26.79 -16.88 15.75
C GLY A 367 26.51 -16.28 17.13
N ASP A 368 26.01 -15.04 17.21
CA ASP A 368 25.62 -14.43 18.47
C ASP A 368 24.40 -15.12 19.07
N LYS A 369 24.37 -15.26 20.39
CA LYS A 369 23.27 -15.87 21.14
C LYS A 369 22.18 -14.84 21.42
N GLY A 370 20.94 -15.16 21.04
CA GLY A 370 19.75 -14.34 21.32
C GLY A 370 18.95 -14.86 22.52
N GLY A 371 17.65 -14.61 22.56
CA GLY A 371 16.74 -15.07 23.61
C GLY A 371 16.34 -16.54 23.50
N TRP A 372 15.14 -16.86 23.99
CA TRP A 372 14.66 -18.23 24.19
C TRP A 372 13.33 -18.50 23.50
N VAL A 373 13.24 -19.62 22.79
CA VAL A 373 12.01 -20.06 22.11
C VAL A 373 11.81 -21.58 22.25
N PRO A 374 10.58 -22.11 22.32
CA PRO A 374 10.33 -23.55 22.42
C PRO A 374 10.57 -24.29 21.10
N SER A 375 10.52 -23.58 19.99
CA SER A 375 10.56 -24.11 18.63
C SER A 375 10.90 -22.98 17.66
N THR A 376 11.29 -23.30 16.42
CA THR A 376 11.52 -22.27 15.39
C THR A 376 10.23 -21.62 14.88
N HIS A 377 9.13 -22.38 14.87
CA HIS A 377 7.80 -21.96 14.41
C HIS A 377 6.76 -22.14 15.53
N ASN A 378 5.68 -21.38 15.49
CA ASN A 378 4.54 -21.57 16.39
C ASN A 378 3.66 -22.77 15.96
N SER A 379 2.53 -23.00 16.64
CA SER A 379 1.66 -24.15 16.32
C SER A 379 0.95 -24.02 14.97
N GLN A 380 0.86 -22.79 14.44
CA GLN A 380 0.32 -22.49 13.12
C GLN A 380 1.35 -22.67 11.98
N GLY A 381 2.60 -23.01 12.30
CA GLY A 381 3.67 -23.15 11.32
C GLY A 381 4.26 -21.83 10.85
N ILE A 382 4.03 -20.74 11.58
CA ILE A 382 4.61 -19.41 11.29
C ILE A 382 5.95 -19.29 12.05
N PRO A 383 7.03 -18.81 11.41
CA PRO A 383 8.28 -18.53 12.10
C PRO A 383 8.06 -17.62 13.32
N ARG A 384 8.66 -17.94 14.46
CA ARG A 384 8.54 -17.09 15.66
C ARG A 384 9.29 -15.77 15.52
N ILE A 385 10.36 -15.78 14.71
CA ILE A 385 11.21 -14.63 14.41
C ILE A 385 11.43 -14.62 12.90
N SER A 386 11.04 -13.53 12.24
CA SER A 386 11.10 -13.34 10.78
C SER A 386 11.41 -11.89 10.41
N ASP A 387 11.63 -11.63 9.12
CA ASP A 387 11.77 -10.30 8.51
C ASP A 387 12.79 -9.39 9.21
N ASN A 388 14.04 -9.86 9.34
CA ASN A 388 15.10 -9.10 10.00
C ASN A 388 14.72 -8.68 11.43
N SER A 389 14.08 -9.54 12.20
CA SER A 389 13.75 -9.29 13.61
C SER A 389 14.76 -9.95 14.56
N TRP A 390 14.85 -9.45 15.80
CA TRP A 390 15.77 -10.03 16.79
C TRP A 390 15.23 -10.10 18.21
N LEU A 391 15.30 -11.32 18.75
CA LEU A 391 15.05 -11.63 20.15
C LEU A 391 16.39 -11.73 20.87
N GLY A 392 16.69 -10.80 21.77
CA GLY A 392 17.96 -10.72 22.49
C GLY A 392 17.87 -11.05 23.98
N ASP A 393 19.04 -11.08 24.64
CA ASP A 393 19.20 -11.23 26.09
C ASP A 393 18.46 -12.44 26.68
N GLU A 394 17.56 -12.22 27.66
CA GLU A 394 16.75 -13.27 28.30
C GLU A 394 15.31 -13.28 27.80
N ALA A 395 15.03 -12.57 26.71
CA ALA A 395 13.70 -12.43 26.17
C ALA A 395 13.16 -13.79 25.69
N MET A 396 11.85 -14.01 25.83
CA MET A 396 11.20 -15.27 25.46
C MET A 396 9.99 -15.04 24.55
N LEU A 397 9.86 -15.88 23.52
CA LEU A 397 8.66 -16.01 22.70
C LEU A 397 8.02 -17.37 22.95
N LEU A 398 6.80 -17.37 23.48
CA LEU A 398 6.03 -18.56 23.86
C LEU A 398 4.70 -18.61 23.09
N ASP A 399 3.97 -19.71 23.21
CA ASP A 399 2.64 -19.90 22.61
C ASP A 399 2.60 -19.58 21.10
N GLU A 400 1.73 -18.66 20.68
CA GLU A 400 1.60 -18.16 19.31
C GLU A 400 2.30 -16.81 19.09
N ALA A 401 3.09 -16.35 20.06
CA ALA A 401 3.75 -15.05 19.97
C ALA A 401 4.80 -15.01 18.87
N ILE A 402 4.83 -13.88 18.16
CA ILE A 402 5.68 -13.65 16.97
C ILE A 402 6.38 -12.30 17.08
N LEU A 403 7.63 -12.28 16.61
CA LEU A 403 8.44 -11.09 16.39
C LEU A 403 8.78 -10.99 14.90
N THR A 404 8.29 -9.96 14.21
CA THR A 404 8.39 -9.86 12.73
C THR A 404 8.57 -8.41 12.29
N CYS A 405 8.77 -8.16 10.99
CA CYS A 405 8.96 -6.83 10.39
C CYS A 405 9.90 -5.90 11.20
N GLU A 406 11.17 -6.27 11.33
CA GLU A 406 12.19 -5.51 12.07
C GLU A 406 11.88 -5.30 13.57
N GLY A 407 11.04 -6.16 14.15
CA GLY A 407 10.71 -6.13 15.57
C GLY A 407 11.88 -6.50 16.47
N ARG A 408 11.93 -5.88 17.66
CA ARG A 408 12.97 -6.12 18.66
C ARG A 408 12.40 -6.41 20.04
N ALA A 409 12.89 -7.47 20.67
CA ALA A 409 12.61 -7.77 22.07
C ALA A 409 13.91 -8.07 22.82
N THR A 410 14.26 -7.27 23.83
CA THR A 410 15.54 -7.35 24.57
C THR A 410 15.35 -7.22 26.08
N GLY A 411 16.33 -7.63 26.90
CA GLY A 411 16.20 -7.72 28.35
C GLY A 411 15.44 -8.95 28.83
N ASN A 412 14.65 -8.81 29.89
CA ASN A 412 13.81 -9.85 30.50
C ASN A 412 12.37 -9.77 29.97
N VAL A 413 12.22 -9.73 28.64
CA VAL A 413 10.90 -9.63 27.99
C VAL A 413 10.25 -11.00 27.88
N CYS A 414 8.94 -11.10 28.11
CA CYS A 414 8.19 -12.34 27.91
C CYS A 414 6.99 -12.07 27.02
N MET A 415 6.98 -12.62 25.81
CA MET A 415 5.83 -12.57 24.91
C MET A 415 5.17 -13.94 24.88
N LYS A 416 3.86 -13.98 25.12
CA LYS A 416 3.05 -15.21 25.19
C LYS A 416 1.62 -14.96 24.69
N GLY A 417 0.79 -15.99 24.61
CA GLY A 417 -0.49 -15.93 23.93
C GLY A 417 -0.32 -15.64 22.43
N ASN A 418 -1.08 -14.68 21.90
CA ASN A 418 -1.01 -14.21 20.52
C ASN A 418 -0.29 -12.84 20.43
N ALA A 419 0.67 -12.58 21.33
CA ALA A 419 1.38 -11.30 21.34
C ALA A 419 2.24 -11.11 20.08
N VAL A 420 2.18 -9.92 19.48
CA VAL A 420 2.93 -9.58 18.26
C VAL A 420 3.70 -8.28 18.46
N VAL A 421 4.98 -8.29 18.10
CA VAL A 421 5.82 -7.08 18.02
C VAL A 421 6.33 -6.97 16.60
N LYS A 422 6.06 -5.84 15.93
CA LYS A 422 6.36 -5.66 14.52
C LYS A 422 6.50 -4.21 14.07
N GLU A 423 6.88 -4.02 12.81
CA GLU A 423 7.03 -2.72 12.13
C GLU A 423 7.99 -1.83 12.92
N GLU A 424 9.22 -2.30 13.19
CA GLU A 424 10.21 -1.64 14.05
C GLU A 424 9.80 -1.49 15.53
N GLY A 425 8.75 -2.20 15.97
CA GLY A 425 8.32 -2.24 17.37
C GLY A 425 9.44 -2.75 18.27
N TRP A 426 9.70 -2.04 19.38
CA TRP A 426 10.78 -2.37 20.30
C TRP A 426 10.24 -2.54 21.71
N VAL A 427 10.51 -3.69 22.32
CA VAL A 427 10.16 -4.01 23.69
C VAL A 427 11.43 -4.32 24.48
N GLU A 428 11.59 -3.73 25.67
CA GLU A 428 12.77 -3.99 26.48
C GLU A 428 12.54 -4.04 28.00
N ARG A 429 13.61 -4.33 28.75
CA ARG A 429 13.64 -4.41 30.22
C ARG A 429 12.76 -5.53 30.76
N SER A 430 11.73 -5.24 31.56
CA SER A 430 10.92 -6.24 32.26
C SER A 430 9.46 -6.13 31.81
N VAL A 431 9.25 -6.30 30.51
CA VAL A 431 7.92 -6.22 29.89
C VAL A 431 7.39 -7.63 29.62
N THR A 432 6.13 -7.86 29.98
CA THR A 432 5.39 -9.05 29.57
C THR A 432 4.27 -8.65 28.62
N LEU A 433 4.24 -9.20 27.42
CA LEU A 433 3.11 -9.07 26.49
C LEU A 433 2.35 -10.41 26.46
N THR A 434 1.04 -10.36 26.68
CA THR A 434 0.20 -11.57 26.72
C THR A 434 -1.12 -11.35 25.99
N ASP A 435 -1.87 -12.44 25.78
CA ASP A 435 -3.18 -12.46 25.17
C ASP A 435 -3.14 -11.94 23.71
N ASN A 436 -3.92 -10.94 23.34
CA ASN A 436 -3.96 -10.38 21.99
C ASN A 436 -3.34 -8.97 21.99
N THR A 437 -2.06 -8.90 22.37
CA THR A 437 -1.33 -7.63 22.48
C THR A 437 -0.47 -7.37 21.24
N GLU A 438 -0.54 -6.17 20.69
CA GLU A 438 0.26 -5.76 19.53
C GLU A 438 1.11 -4.52 19.84
N VAL A 439 2.40 -4.56 19.50
CA VAL A 439 3.29 -3.39 19.46
C VAL A 439 3.74 -3.16 18.02
N ILE A 440 3.39 -1.99 17.47
CA ILE A 440 3.59 -1.66 16.05
C ILE A 440 4.34 -0.34 15.93
N GLY A 441 5.65 -0.42 15.67
CA GLY A 441 6.56 0.72 15.61
C GLY A 441 6.71 1.53 16.90
N GLY A 442 6.07 1.11 18.00
CA GLY A 442 6.21 1.74 19.31
C GLY A 442 7.35 1.14 20.13
N PHE A 443 7.83 1.90 21.11
CA PHE A 443 8.82 1.49 22.09
C PHE A 443 8.16 1.28 23.46
N VAL A 444 8.25 0.07 24.01
CA VAL A 444 7.68 -0.31 25.31
C VAL A 444 8.79 -0.74 26.26
N THR A 445 8.90 -0.05 27.39
CA THR A 445 9.92 -0.30 28.40
C THR A 445 9.34 -0.23 29.82
N GLY A 446 10.12 -0.63 30.82
CA GLY A 446 9.74 -0.57 32.24
C GLY A 446 9.51 -1.94 32.89
N THR A 447 8.53 -2.00 33.80
CA THR A 447 8.17 -3.21 34.57
C THR A 447 6.66 -3.42 34.49
N VAL A 448 6.20 -3.81 33.30
CA VAL A 448 4.78 -3.81 32.94
C VAL A 448 4.35 -5.11 32.30
N THR A 449 3.14 -5.56 32.64
CA THR A 449 2.41 -6.58 31.89
C THR A 449 1.35 -5.88 31.04
N ILE A 450 1.38 -6.09 29.73
CA ILE A 450 0.33 -5.64 28.81
C ILE A 450 -0.45 -6.88 28.35
N ALA A 451 -1.76 -6.85 28.59
CA ALA A 451 -2.66 -8.00 28.46
C ALA A 451 -3.99 -7.63 27.79
N GLY A 452 -4.84 -8.62 27.54
CA GLY A 452 -6.13 -8.44 26.87
C GLY A 452 -5.98 -8.13 25.39
N SER A 453 -6.88 -7.29 24.86
CA SER A 453 -6.86 -6.78 23.48
C SER A 453 -6.17 -5.42 23.43
N SER A 454 -4.86 -5.41 23.67
CA SER A 454 -4.08 -4.18 23.81
C SER A 454 -3.26 -3.83 22.57
N THR A 455 -3.13 -2.54 22.27
CA THR A 455 -2.31 -2.06 21.15
C THR A 455 -1.45 -0.86 21.54
N VAL A 456 -0.20 -0.87 21.10
CA VAL A 456 0.73 0.27 21.14
C VAL A 456 1.17 0.54 19.70
N ARG A 457 0.93 1.74 19.18
CA ARG A 457 1.21 2.09 17.78
C ARG A 457 1.86 3.47 17.65
N GLY A 458 2.44 3.75 16.48
CA GLY A 458 2.70 5.11 16.02
C GLY A 458 3.99 5.76 16.51
N GLY A 459 5.07 5.00 16.72
CA GLY A 459 6.35 5.57 17.16
C GLY A 459 6.36 6.05 18.62
N VAL A 460 5.35 5.66 19.40
CA VAL A 460 5.18 6.09 20.80
C VAL A 460 6.19 5.38 21.69
N GLU A 461 6.82 6.14 22.59
CA GLU A 461 7.66 5.61 23.66
C GLU A 461 6.88 5.58 24.98
N ILE A 462 6.70 4.39 25.54
CA ILE A 462 6.06 4.19 26.83
C ILE A 462 6.99 3.50 27.82
N GLU A 463 7.23 4.15 28.96
CA GLU A 463 7.74 3.50 30.16
C GLU A 463 6.57 3.30 31.12
N ALA A 464 6.21 2.06 31.42
CA ALA A 464 5.08 1.77 32.28
C ALA A 464 5.41 0.81 33.42
N VAL A 465 4.53 0.78 34.42
CA VAL A 465 4.57 -0.17 35.54
C VAL A 465 3.20 -0.78 35.81
N GLY A 466 3.20 -2.01 36.31
CA GLY A 466 1.98 -2.71 36.70
C GLY A 466 1.36 -3.52 35.57
N THR A 467 0.03 -3.63 35.55
CA THR A 467 -0.73 -4.39 34.56
C THR A 467 -1.66 -3.48 33.75
N LEU A 468 -1.36 -3.33 32.46
CA LEU A 468 -2.21 -2.64 31.50
C LEU A 468 -3.06 -3.67 30.76
N THR A 469 -4.39 -3.57 30.86
CA THR A 469 -5.32 -4.47 30.17
C THR A 469 -6.24 -3.67 29.26
N ASP A 470 -6.46 -4.17 28.04
CA ASP A 470 -7.33 -3.56 27.02
C ASP A 470 -7.02 -2.08 26.75
N VAL A 471 -5.72 -1.75 26.66
CA VAL A 471 -5.22 -0.40 26.36
C VAL A 471 -5.06 -0.18 24.86
N ARG A 472 -5.32 1.04 24.39
CA ARG A 472 -5.09 1.43 22.99
C ARG A 472 -4.27 2.72 22.99
N ILE A 473 -2.95 2.59 22.93
CA ILE A 473 -2.00 3.69 22.97
C ILE A 473 -1.61 4.04 21.54
N ARG A 474 -2.07 5.20 21.06
CA ARG A 474 -1.88 5.63 19.65
C ARG A 474 -0.88 6.76 19.51
N ASP A 475 -0.78 7.59 20.53
CA ASP A 475 0.16 8.70 20.60
C ASP A 475 0.57 8.97 22.05
N ASN A 476 1.51 9.90 22.24
CA ASN A 476 2.03 10.28 23.56
C ASN A 476 0.98 10.92 24.49
N SER A 477 -0.24 11.20 24.02
CA SER A 477 -1.32 11.74 24.84
C SER A 477 -2.11 10.67 25.59
N ASP A 478 -2.04 9.40 25.15
CA ASP A 478 -2.72 8.25 25.77
C ASP A 478 -1.97 7.66 26.97
N HIS A 479 -0.68 7.95 27.11
CA HIS A 479 0.14 7.54 28.24
C HIS A 479 0.99 8.72 28.73
N ARG A 480 0.89 9.06 30.01
CA ARG A 480 1.64 10.16 30.62
C ARG A 480 2.37 9.72 31.87
N ARG A 481 3.61 10.17 31.99
CA ARG A 481 4.43 10.03 33.19
C ARG A 481 4.61 11.38 33.87
N PHE A 482 4.47 11.40 35.18
CA PHE A 482 4.71 12.55 36.04
C PHE A 482 5.74 12.20 37.12
N GLY A 483 6.49 13.21 37.58
CA GLY A 483 7.54 13.02 38.58
C GLY A 483 8.89 12.59 37.99
N PRO A 484 9.84 12.11 38.82
CA PRO A 484 9.70 11.85 40.25
C PRO A 484 9.49 13.12 41.09
N LEU A 485 8.63 13.05 42.11
CA LEU A 485 8.43 14.17 43.05
C LEU A 485 9.63 14.34 43.96
N PHE A 486 10.03 15.59 44.24
CA PHE A 486 11.25 15.88 45.00
C PHE A 486 11.21 15.35 46.44
N GLY A 487 10.05 15.42 47.10
CA GLY A 487 9.93 15.05 48.51
C GLY A 487 9.78 13.56 48.79
N THR A 488 9.23 12.80 47.83
CA THR A 488 8.80 11.41 48.05
C THR A 488 9.30 10.44 46.98
N GLY A 489 9.90 10.94 45.90
CA GLY A 489 10.39 10.13 44.79
C GLY A 489 9.29 9.43 43.98
N ILE A 490 8.01 9.81 44.18
CA ILE A 490 6.89 9.19 43.47
C ILE A 490 6.93 9.55 42.00
N GLU A 491 6.88 8.53 41.15
CA GLU A 491 6.55 8.65 39.75
C GLU A 491 5.13 8.16 39.53
N VAL A 492 4.33 8.92 38.77
CA VAL A 492 2.94 8.58 38.46
C VAL A 492 2.82 8.31 36.98
N PHE A 493 2.20 7.18 36.64
CA PHE A 493 1.92 6.76 35.29
C PHE A 493 0.42 6.75 35.09
N LEU A 494 -0.05 7.49 34.10
CA LEU A 494 -1.45 7.58 33.75
C LEU A 494 -1.63 7.03 32.34
N THR A 495 -2.44 5.98 32.19
CA THR A 495 -2.67 5.31 30.89
C THR A 495 -4.16 5.30 30.58
N ARG A 496 -4.52 5.73 29.37
CA ARG A 496 -5.90 5.69 28.88
C ARG A 496 -6.31 4.25 28.57
N ARG A 497 -7.49 3.86 29.04
CA ARG A 497 -8.11 2.56 28.77
C ARG A 497 -9.38 2.74 27.94
N ALA A 498 -9.92 1.64 27.41
CA ALA A 498 -11.22 1.66 26.73
C ALA A 498 -12.36 2.15 27.65
N GLN A 499 -12.24 1.93 28.96
CA GLN A 499 -13.16 2.42 29.98
C GLN A 499 -12.36 3.15 31.07
N GLY A 500 -12.28 4.48 30.94
CA GLY A 500 -11.61 5.35 31.91
C GLY A 500 -10.08 5.35 31.78
N ALA A 501 -9.42 5.53 32.92
CA ALA A 501 -7.97 5.66 33.03
C ALA A 501 -7.43 4.72 34.09
N GLN A 502 -6.20 4.26 33.89
CA GLN A 502 -5.42 3.58 34.91
C GLN A 502 -4.35 4.51 35.44
N LEU A 503 -4.23 4.52 36.76
CA LEU A 503 -3.18 5.24 37.46
C LEU A 503 -2.32 4.24 38.24
N SER A 504 -1.03 4.24 37.92
CA SER A 504 -0.01 3.45 38.59
C SER A 504 1.04 4.38 39.18
N THR A 505 1.65 4.01 40.29
CA THR A 505 2.78 4.76 40.88
C THR A 505 3.98 3.87 41.06
N ARG A 506 5.18 4.45 40.94
CA ARG A 506 6.46 3.80 41.27
C ARG A 506 7.21 4.63 42.30
N ILE A 507 7.75 3.97 43.32
CA ILE A 507 8.60 4.54 44.36
C ILE A 507 9.71 3.55 44.65
N SER A 508 10.97 3.96 44.50
CA SER A 508 12.14 3.11 44.78
C SER A 508 12.07 1.72 44.08
N GLY A 509 11.44 1.64 42.90
CA GLY A 509 11.25 0.39 42.15
C GLY A 509 10.04 -0.46 42.56
N VAL A 510 9.36 -0.13 43.65
CA VAL A 510 8.08 -0.75 44.03
C VAL A 510 6.94 0.01 43.34
N TRP A 511 5.95 -0.71 42.82
CA TRP A 511 4.80 -0.11 42.17
C TRP A 511 3.48 -0.55 42.79
N ARG A 512 2.45 0.29 42.63
CA ARG A 512 1.06 -0.03 42.97
C ARG A 512 0.09 0.71 42.04
N GLU A 513 -1.13 0.20 41.97
CA GLU A 513 -2.24 0.76 41.20
C GLU A 513 -3.37 1.18 42.13
N GLY A 514 -4.14 2.19 41.73
CA GLY A 514 -5.31 2.61 42.49
C GLY A 514 -5.92 3.91 41.98
N THR A 515 -6.79 4.47 42.81
CA THR A 515 -7.43 5.77 42.56
C THR A 515 -6.45 6.92 42.74
N LEU A 516 -6.81 8.10 42.22
CA LEU A 516 -6.03 9.32 42.43
C LEU A 516 -5.83 9.64 43.92
N ASP A 517 -6.84 9.39 44.76
CA ASP A 517 -6.78 9.66 46.19
C ASP A 517 -5.86 8.70 46.95
N GLU A 518 -5.80 7.44 46.52
CA GLU A 518 -4.89 6.47 47.10
C GLU A 518 -3.44 6.72 46.66
N MET A 519 -3.24 7.10 45.39
CA MET A 519 -1.92 7.19 44.79
C MET A 519 -1.26 8.55 44.99
N VAL A 520 -2.04 9.62 44.94
CA VAL A 520 -1.58 11.00 45.14
C VAL A 520 -2.53 11.66 46.15
N PRO A 521 -2.48 11.30 47.44
CA PRO A 521 -3.40 11.80 48.46
C PRO A 521 -3.29 13.31 48.64
N GLU A 522 -4.39 13.98 49.02
CA GLU A 522 -4.40 15.42 49.31
C GLU A 522 -3.42 15.81 50.43
N ASN A 523 -3.18 14.89 51.37
CA ASN A 523 -2.21 15.08 52.43
C ASN A 523 -1.25 13.87 52.53
N PRO A 524 -0.10 13.90 51.83
CA PRO A 524 0.88 12.81 51.85
C PRO A 524 1.50 12.58 53.22
N ILE A 525 1.49 13.58 54.12
CA ILE A 525 2.03 13.45 55.48
C ILE A 525 1.11 12.58 56.33
N LEU A 526 -0.21 12.84 56.26
CA LEU A 526 -1.21 12.02 56.94
C LEU A 526 -1.30 10.63 56.33
N ASP A 527 -1.16 10.50 55.01
CA ASP A 527 -1.09 9.19 54.35
C ASP A 527 0.09 8.35 54.86
N GLN A 528 1.28 8.94 55.00
CA GLN A 528 2.45 8.28 55.57
C GLN A 528 2.23 7.79 57.01
N LEU A 529 1.49 8.55 57.81
CA LEU A 529 1.15 8.16 59.18
C LEU A 529 0.12 7.04 59.23
N ASN A 530 -0.87 7.08 58.36
CA ASN A 530 -1.99 6.14 58.36
C ASN A 530 -1.65 4.81 57.65
N ASN A 531 -0.77 4.86 56.65
CA ASN A 531 -0.37 3.72 55.81
C ASN A 531 1.10 3.33 56.01
N ARG A 532 1.55 3.38 57.27
CA ARG A 532 2.96 3.19 57.64
C ARG A 532 3.57 1.89 57.12
N ASP A 533 2.83 0.78 57.21
CA ASP A 533 3.28 -0.54 56.74
C ASP A 533 3.62 -0.55 55.24
N TRP A 534 2.88 0.21 54.43
CA TRP A 534 3.16 0.36 53.00
C TRP A 534 4.41 1.21 52.74
N TRP A 535 4.56 2.31 53.49
CA TRP A 535 5.74 3.18 53.39
C TRP A 535 7.03 2.49 53.87
N GLU A 536 6.93 1.56 54.82
CA GLU A 536 8.04 0.70 55.25
C GLU A 536 8.44 -0.32 54.17
N THR A 537 7.52 -0.72 53.29
CA THR A 537 7.82 -1.66 52.19
C THR A 537 8.52 -1.02 51.00
N VAL A 538 8.36 0.30 50.78
CA VAL A 538 9.00 1.05 49.66
C VAL A 538 10.42 1.58 49.99
N GLY A 539 10.96 1.27 51.18
CA GLY A 539 12.33 1.57 51.59
C GLY A 539 12.48 2.79 52.52
N ASP A 540 13.73 3.14 52.86
CA ASP A 540 14.11 4.22 53.79
C ASP A 540 13.85 5.63 53.23
N GLN A 541 12.61 5.94 52.86
CA GLN A 541 12.20 7.32 52.57
C GLN A 541 12.05 8.08 53.90
N PRO A 542 12.60 9.30 54.03
CA PRO A 542 12.45 10.07 55.24
C PRO A 542 10.98 10.36 55.51
N LEU A 543 10.47 9.96 56.68
CA LEU A 543 9.11 10.32 57.11
C LEU A 543 8.94 11.83 57.03
N LEU A 544 7.98 12.30 56.23
CA LEU A 544 7.71 13.73 56.05
C LEU A 544 7.39 14.40 57.38
N VAL A 545 6.82 13.66 58.32
CA VAL A 545 6.54 14.10 59.70
C VAL A 545 7.81 14.58 60.43
N GLY A 546 8.97 13.99 60.14
CA GLY A 546 10.26 14.38 60.74
C GLY A 546 10.95 15.54 60.03
N GLN A 547 10.40 16.03 58.91
CA GLN A 547 10.98 17.12 58.13
C GLN A 547 10.58 18.50 58.67
N SER A 548 11.36 19.53 58.29
CA SER A 548 11.04 20.91 58.68
C SER A 548 9.68 21.36 58.11
N PRO A 549 8.95 22.27 58.78
CA PRO A 549 7.67 22.78 58.27
C PRO A 549 7.75 23.35 56.85
N ARG A 550 8.91 23.91 56.47
CA ARG A 550 9.16 24.42 55.12
C ARG A 550 9.18 23.29 54.07
N VAL A 551 9.81 22.16 54.38
CA VAL A 551 9.85 20.99 53.49
C VAL A 551 8.47 20.36 53.39
N GLN A 552 7.76 20.23 54.52
CA GLN A 552 6.38 19.73 54.54
C GLN A 552 5.44 20.58 53.66
N ALA A 553 5.55 21.92 53.74
CA ALA A 553 4.76 22.82 52.91
C ALA A 553 5.06 22.67 51.40
N LEU A 554 6.34 22.53 51.02
CA LEU A 554 6.73 22.33 49.63
C LEU A 554 6.17 21.01 49.06
N VAL A 555 6.21 19.93 49.84
CA VAL A 555 5.66 18.63 49.39
C VAL A 555 4.14 18.69 49.25
N LEU A 556 3.44 19.37 50.15
CA LEU A 556 1.99 19.58 50.03
C LEU A 556 1.63 20.36 48.76
N GLU A 557 2.41 21.41 48.44
CA GLU A 557 2.20 22.20 47.22
C GLU A 557 2.47 21.39 45.95
N GLU A 558 3.55 20.61 45.91
CA GLU A 558 3.90 19.73 44.79
C GLU A 558 2.81 18.67 44.53
N TYR A 559 2.28 18.05 45.58
CA TYR A 559 1.16 17.10 45.47
C TYR A 559 -0.13 17.79 44.97
N ALA A 560 -0.43 18.99 45.45
CA ALA A 560 -1.60 19.74 44.99
C ALA A 560 -1.52 20.07 43.49
N GLN A 561 -0.37 20.56 43.02
CA GLN A 561 -0.13 20.85 41.60
C GLN A 561 -0.21 19.59 40.74
N LEU A 562 0.39 18.49 41.20
CA LEU A 562 0.33 17.22 40.48
C LEU A 562 -1.11 16.69 40.38
N ARG A 563 -1.90 16.77 41.47
CA ARG A 563 -3.31 16.39 41.43
C ARG A 563 -4.09 17.23 40.42
N GLU A 564 -3.88 18.54 40.38
CA GLU A 564 -4.54 19.42 39.43
C GLU A 564 -4.20 19.06 37.96
N LEU A 565 -2.92 18.76 37.68
CA LEU A 565 -2.49 18.30 36.37
C LEU A 565 -3.14 16.96 35.99
N ILE A 566 -3.13 15.97 36.88
CA ILE A 566 -3.74 14.66 36.61
C ILE A 566 -5.25 14.81 36.37
N VAL A 567 -5.95 15.59 37.20
CA VAL A 567 -7.39 15.87 37.02
C VAL A 567 -7.66 16.55 35.68
N THR A 568 -6.78 17.46 35.25
CA THR A 568 -6.89 18.13 33.95
C THR A 568 -6.76 17.12 32.81
N VAL A 569 -5.82 16.19 32.88
CA VAL A 569 -5.65 15.13 31.87
C VAL A 569 -6.83 14.17 31.86
N LEU A 570 -7.32 13.75 33.03
CA LEU A 570 -8.50 12.89 33.14
C LEU A 570 -9.73 13.54 32.49
N LYS A 571 -9.96 14.83 32.74
CA LYS A 571 -11.03 15.60 32.09
C LYS A 571 -10.89 15.68 30.57
N GLN A 572 -9.65 15.75 30.04
CA GLN A 572 -9.39 15.72 28.59
C GLN A 572 -9.70 14.37 27.96
N TRP A 573 -9.64 13.27 28.71
CA TRP A 573 -9.94 11.94 28.21
C TRP A 573 -11.42 11.57 28.30
N ASP A 574 -12.16 12.20 29.21
CA ASP A 574 -13.61 12.06 29.37
C ASP A 574 -14.42 12.92 28.38
N SER A 575 -13.80 13.97 27.82
CA SER A 575 -14.36 14.82 26.74
C SER A 575 -14.17 14.21 25.37
#